data_AF-A0A0Q9TQV1-F1
#
_entry.id   AF-A0A0Q9TQV1-F1
#
_cell.length_a   1.000
_cell.length_b   1.000
_cell.length_c   1.000
_cell.angle_alpha   90.00
_cell.angle_beta   90.00
_cell.angle_gamma   90.00
#
_symmetry.space_group_name_H-M   'P 1'
#
loop_
_entity.id
_entity.type
_entity.pdbx_description
1 polymer ?
#
loop_
_entity_poly.entity_id
_entity_poly.type
_entity_poly.pdbx_seq_one_letter_code
_entity_poly.pdbx_strand_id
1 'polypeptide(L)'
;MPARKRTSGATDLPSTLERSPRKAQETWLATHAAAVEQYGEGERAHRTAFASLKHSFEKVGDHWEEKAEKGPSDRQAERRGADARAHLDDGDSAGGVDANASKQHLYDIARRLRVPGRSRMSKAELVEAIQRANDRATAAARGRD
;
A
#
# COMPACT_ATOMS: atom_id res chain seq x y z
N MET A 1 -12.81 -36.22 -1.27
CA MET A 1 -11.97 -35.08 -0.83
C MET A 1 -11.11 -34.65 -2.02
N PRO A 2 -11.42 -33.59 -2.78
CA PRO A 2 -10.52 -33.18 -3.84
C PRO A 2 -9.29 -32.51 -3.23
N ALA A 3 -8.14 -32.86 -3.80
CA ALA A 3 -6.80 -32.51 -3.35
C ALA A 3 -6.58 -31.00 -3.33
N ARG A 4 -5.97 -30.52 -2.25
CA ARG A 4 -5.45 -29.16 -2.08
C ARG A 4 -4.37 -28.95 -3.14
N LYS A 5 -4.74 -28.33 -4.29
CA LYS A 5 -3.75 -27.82 -5.23
C LYS A 5 -2.86 -26.86 -4.46
N ARG A 6 -1.60 -27.24 -4.24
CA ARG A 6 -0.54 -26.30 -3.92
C ARG A 6 -0.35 -25.44 -5.17
N THR A 7 -1.15 -24.39 -5.29
CA THR A 7 -0.83 -23.30 -6.21
C THR A 7 0.50 -22.73 -5.74
N SER A 8 1.44 -22.66 -6.68
CA SER A 8 2.75 -22.06 -6.56
C SER A 8 2.62 -20.61 -6.06
N GLY A 9 2.57 -20.42 -4.74
CA GLY A 9 2.32 -19.12 -4.10
C GLY A 9 3.50 -18.14 -4.14
N ALA A 10 4.44 -18.31 -5.06
CA ALA A 10 5.64 -17.49 -5.17
C ALA A 10 5.69 -16.61 -6.44
N THR A 11 4.76 -16.76 -7.39
CA THR A 11 4.90 -16.14 -8.73
C THR A 11 4.07 -14.87 -8.94
N ASP A 12 3.31 -14.38 -7.95
CA ASP A 12 2.37 -13.26 -8.17
C ASP A 12 2.39 -12.19 -7.05
N LEU A 13 3.40 -12.22 -6.18
CA LEU A 13 3.53 -11.21 -5.14
C LEU A 13 4.14 -9.94 -5.75
N PRO A 14 3.52 -8.75 -5.59
CA PRO A 14 4.11 -7.51 -6.04
C PRO A 14 5.50 -7.32 -5.43
N SER A 15 6.48 -6.86 -6.22
CA SER A 15 7.87 -6.80 -5.74
C SER A 15 8.09 -5.93 -4.50
N THR A 16 7.23 -4.94 -4.26
CA THR A 16 7.26 -4.18 -3.00
C THR A 16 6.90 -5.04 -1.79
N LEU A 17 5.98 -5.99 -1.95
CA LEU A 17 5.60 -6.94 -0.91
C LEU A 17 6.66 -8.02 -0.70
N GLU A 18 7.37 -8.46 -1.74
CA GLU A 18 8.51 -9.39 -1.60
C GLU A 18 9.57 -8.85 -0.64
N ARG A 19 9.81 -7.54 -0.68
CA ARG A 19 10.74 -6.82 0.21
C ARG A 19 10.12 -6.38 1.54
N SER A 20 8.85 -6.68 1.76
CA SER A 20 8.11 -6.30 2.98
C SER A 20 8.17 -7.38 4.06
N PRO A 21 7.89 -7.04 5.32
CA PRO A 21 7.76 -8.01 6.40
C PRO A 21 6.74 -9.10 6.06
N ARG A 22 6.98 -10.31 6.59
CA ARG A 22 6.12 -11.49 6.35
C ARG A 22 4.65 -11.22 6.62
N LYS A 23 4.32 -10.42 7.64
CA LYS A 23 2.93 -10.08 7.98
C LYS A 23 2.23 -9.29 6.86
N ALA A 24 2.93 -8.39 6.19
CA ALA A 24 2.40 -7.64 5.03
C ALA A 24 2.09 -8.61 3.88
N GLN A 25 3.03 -9.51 3.58
CA GLN A 25 2.89 -10.53 2.55
C GLN A 25 1.68 -11.43 2.81
N GLU A 26 1.57 -11.97 4.03
CA GLU A 26 0.46 -12.84 4.44
C GLU A 26 -0.90 -12.13 4.37
N THR A 27 -0.96 -10.86 4.79
CA THR A 27 -2.18 -10.06 4.74
C THR A 27 -2.65 -9.86 3.30
N TRP A 28 -1.72 -9.52 2.40
CA TRP A 28 -2.03 -9.34 0.99
C TRP A 28 -2.42 -10.68 0.33
N LEU A 29 -1.62 -11.73 0.50
CA LEU A 29 -1.86 -13.06 -0.09
C LEU A 29 -3.20 -13.66 0.34
N ALA A 30 -3.53 -13.58 1.63
CA ALA A 30 -4.80 -14.10 2.15
C ALA A 30 -5.99 -13.35 1.55
N THR A 31 -5.90 -12.01 1.48
CA THR A 31 -6.97 -11.20 0.90
C THR A 31 -7.09 -11.41 -0.60
N HIS A 32 -5.95 -11.51 -1.31
CA HIS A 32 -5.91 -11.76 -2.74
C HIS A 32 -6.55 -13.10 -3.09
N ALA A 33 -6.15 -14.18 -2.40
CA ALA A 33 -6.71 -15.51 -2.62
C ALA A 33 -8.24 -15.53 -2.44
N ALA A 34 -8.74 -14.93 -1.36
CA ALA A 34 -10.19 -14.81 -1.13
C ALA A 34 -10.89 -13.97 -2.20
N ALA A 35 -10.27 -12.88 -2.65
CA ALA A 35 -10.84 -12.03 -3.69
C ALA A 35 -10.83 -12.70 -5.07
N VAL A 36 -9.81 -13.51 -5.38
CA VAL A 36 -9.76 -14.34 -6.61
C VAL A 36 -10.83 -15.42 -6.57
N GLU A 37 -11.03 -16.09 -5.44
CA GLU A 37 -12.13 -17.06 -5.29
C GLU A 37 -13.50 -16.40 -5.50
N GLN A 38 -13.67 -15.15 -5.07
CA GLN A 38 -14.94 -14.44 -5.15
C GLN A 38 -15.22 -13.77 -6.50
N TYR A 39 -14.20 -13.16 -7.10
CA TYR A 39 -14.34 -12.28 -8.27
C TYR A 39 -13.60 -12.77 -9.51
N GLY A 40 -12.78 -13.82 -9.39
CA GLY A 40 -11.79 -14.20 -10.40
C GLY A 40 -10.49 -13.39 -10.29
N GLU A 41 -9.45 -13.87 -10.99
CA GLU A 41 -8.17 -13.16 -11.11
C GLU A 41 -8.36 -11.84 -11.87
N GLY A 42 -7.66 -10.79 -11.42
CA GLY A 42 -7.68 -9.48 -12.08
C GLY A 42 -7.73 -8.28 -11.15
N GLU A 43 -7.82 -7.10 -11.74
CA GLU A 43 -7.59 -5.81 -11.08
C GLU A 43 -8.48 -5.56 -9.84
N ARG A 44 -9.70 -6.11 -9.80
CA ARG A 44 -10.56 -6.07 -8.61
C ARG A 44 -10.01 -6.88 -7.42
N ALA A 45 -9.43 -8.05 -7.67
CA ALA A 45 -8.81 -8.87 -6.62
C ALA A 45 -7.57 -8.17 -6.06
N HIS A 46 -6.71 -7.64 -6.94
CA HIS A 46 -5.54 -6.84 -6.57
C HIS A 46 -5.91 -5.60 -5.75
N ARG A 47 -6.89 -4.81 -6.19
CA ARG A 47 -7.37 -3.63 -5.44
C ARG A 47 -7.87 -3.98 -4.05
N THR A 48 -8.62 -5.08 -3.93
CA THR A 48 -9.15 -5.56 -2.64
C THR A 48 -8.00 -5.96 -1.70
N ALA A 49 -7.01 -6.67 -2.21
CA ALA A 49 -5.82 -7.05 -1.47
C ALA A 49 -5.01 -5.84 -0.99
N PHE A 50 -4.82 -4.83 -1.86
CA PHE A 50 -4.15 -3.59 -1.47
C PHE A 50 -4.95 -2.76 -0.46
N ALA A 51 -6.29 -2.72 -0.56
CA ALA A 51 -7.13 -2.02 0.40
C ALA A 51 -7.00 -2.63 1.81
N SER A 52 -7.03 -3.96 1.91
CA SER A 52 -6.79 -4.69 3.16
C SER A 52 -5.39 -4.42 3.72
N LEU A 53 -4.36 -4.46 2.86
CA LEU A 53 -2.98 -4.14 3.24
C LEU A 53 -2.86 -2.72 3.80
N LYS A 54 -3.35 -1.70 3.08
CA LYS A 54 -3.29 -0.29 3.47
C LYS A 54 -4.00 0.04 4.79
N HIS A 55 -4.87 -0.85 5.26
CA HIS A 55 -5.57 -0.67 6.53
C HIS A 55 -4.65 -0.88 7.74
N SER A 56 -3.60 -1.70 7.61
CA SER A 56 -2.65 -1.99 8.71
C SER A 56 -1.19 -1.68 8.35
N PHE A 57 -0.91 -1.40 7.08
CA PHE A 57 0.43 -1.14 6.57
C PHE A 57 0.45 0.15 5.76
N GLU A 58 1.60 0.81 5.75
CA GLU A 58 1.87 1.94 4.87
C GLU A 58 3.16 1.70 4.09
N LYS A 59 3.26 2.30 2.92
CA LYS A 59 4.43 2.15 2.06
C LYS A 59 5.51 3.12 2.51
N VAL A 60 6.70 2.60 2.78
CA VAL A 60 7.90 3.37 3.13
C VAL A 60 9.04 2.93 2.22
N GLY A 61 9.42 3.81 1.29
CA GLY A 61 10.38 3.48 0.25
C GLY A 61 9.82 2.45 -0.72
N ASP A 62 10.48 1.29 -0.79
CA ASP A 62 10.20 0.21 -1.73
C ASP A 62 9.53 -1.01 -1.08
N HIS A 63 9.08 -0.89 0.16
CA HIS A 63 8.39 -1.94 0.93
C HIS A 63 7.27 -1.34 1.80
N TRP A 64 6.53 -2.21 2.50
CA TRP A 64 5.43 -1.89 3.40
C TRP A 64 5.86 -2.07 4.86
N GLU A 65 5.54 -1.11 5.71
CA GLU A 65 5.78 -1.14 7.16
C GLU A 65 4.44 -1.16 7.90
N GLU A 66 4.39 -1.75 9.10
CA GLU A 66 3.19 -1.72 9.94
C GLU A 66 2.90 -0.29 10.40
N LYS A 67 1.63 0.11 10.32
CA LYS A 67 1.16 1.37 10.88
C LYS A 67 1.13 1.28 12.40
N ALA A 68 1.35 2.41 13.07
CA ALA A 68 1.15 2.51 14.52
C ALA A 68 -0.31 2.24 14.92
N GLU A 69 -1.26 2.69 14.09
CA GLU A 69 -2.69 2.49 14.29
C GLU A 69 -3.35 1.97 13.01
N LYS A 70 -4.29 1.04 13.16
CA LYS A 70 -5.06 0.52 12.03
C LYS A 70 -6.14 1.51 11.63
N GLY A 71 -6.35 1.68 10.33
CA GLY A 71 -7.31 2.64 9.83
C GLY A 71 -7.14 2.95 8.35
N PRO A 72 -8.12 3.61 7.73
CA PRO A 72 -8.00 4.07 6.35
C PRO A 72 -6.77 4.98 6.19
N SER A 73 -6.04 4.80 5.09
CA SER A 73 -4.80 5.54 4.82
C SER A 73 -5.04 6.97 4.37
N ASP A 74 -6.17 7.24 3.72
CA ASP A 74 -6.50 8.53 3.14
C ASP A 74 -8.03 8.68 3.04
N ARG A 75 -8.48 9.86 2.62
CA ARG A 75 -9.91 10.16 2.44
C ARG A 75 -10.60 9.20 1.48
N GLN A 76 -9.90 8.72 0.45
CA GLN A 76 -10.49 7.76 -0.49
C GLN A 76 -10.75 6.41 0.20
N ALA A 77 -9.84 5.96 1.06
CA ALA A 77 -10.00 4.74 1.86
C ALA A 77 -11.09 4.87 2.95
N GLU A 78 -11.47 6.09 3.34
CA GLU A 78 -12.60 6.34 4.25
C GLU A 78 -13.96 6.16 3.57
N ARG A 79 -14.04 6.40 2.25
CA ARG A 79 -15.29 6.32 1.50
C ARG A 79 -15.87 4.92 1.53
N ARG A 80 -17.20 4.81 1.62
CA ARG A 80 -17.93 3.53 1.64
C ARG A 80 -19.14 3.55 0.72
N GLY A 81 -19.59 2.37 0.30
CA GLY A 81 -20.88 2.20 -0.36
C GLY A 81 -21.00 2.91 -1.72
N ALA A 82 -22.06 3.69 -1.90
CA ALA A 82 -22.32 4.42 -3.15
C ALA A 82 -21.25 5.48 -3.44
N ASP A 83 -20.77 6.18 -2.41
CA ASP A 83 -19.75 7.22 -2.52
C ASP A 83 -18.40 6.65 -3.00
N ALA A 84 -17.97 5.52 -2.43
CA ALA A 84 -16.77 4.82 -2.89
C ALA A 84 -16.86 4.37 -4.36
N ARG A 85 -18.06 3.97 -4.82
CA ARG A 85 -18.30 3.53 -6.20
C ARG A 85 -18.30 4.69 -7.19
N ALA A 86 -18.85 5.83 -6.81
CA ALA A 86 -18.89 7.04 -7.63
C ALA A 86 -17.48 7.60 -7.91
N HIS A 87 -16.54 7.29 -7.03
CA HIS A 87 -15.20 7.86 -7.02
C HIS A 87 -14.10 6.80 -7.21
N LEU A 88 -14.40 5.66 -7.85
CA LEU A 88 -13.42 4.60 -8.09
C LEU A 88 -12.24 5.07 -8.95
N ASP A 89 -12.49 6.04 -9.83
CA ASP A 89 -11.53 6.55 -10.82
C ASP A 89 -10.96 7.92 -10.44
N ASP A 90 -11.30 8.45 -9.25
CA ASP A 90 -10.86 9.77 -8.75
C ASP A 90 -9.34 9.88 -8.55
N GLY A 91 -8.58 8.81 -8.81
CA GLY A 91 -7.21 8.93 -9.28
C GLY A 91 -6.29 9.79 -8.43
N ASP A 92 -6.24 9.58 -7.11
CA ASP A 92 -5.10 10.00 -6.29
C ASP A 92 -5.15 9.32 -4.92
N SER A 93 -5.00 7.98 -4.91
CA SER A 93 -4.59 7.33 -3.67
C SER A 93 -3.15 7.76 -3.39
N ALA A 94 -2.78 8.01 -2.13
CA ALA A 94 -1.45 8.51 -1.76
C ALA A 94 -0.32 7.47 -1.94
N GLY A 95 -0.40 6.58 -2.93
CA GLY A 95 0.60 5.57 -3.25
C GLY A 95 0.82 4.52 -2.14
N GLY A 96 -0.09 4.44 -1.17
CA GLY A 96 0.09 3.63 0.04
C GLY A 96 0.69 4.38 1.23
N VAL A 97 0.92 5.68 1.13
CA VAL A 97 1.25 6.55 2.28
C VAL A 97 0.03 6.72 3.18
N ASP A 98 0.22 6.71 4.49
CA ASP A 98 -0.83 7.04 5.46
C ASP A 98 -1.00 8.56 5.58
N ALA A 99 -1.76 9.15 4.67
CA ALA A 99 -2.11 10.57 4.71
C ALA A 99 -2.88 10.98 5.98
N ASN A 100 -3.49 10.03 6.68
CA ASN A 100 -4.17 10.27 7.95
C ASN A 100 -3.21 10.36 9.15
N ALA A 101 -1.98 9.87 9.03
CA ALA A 101 -0.98 9.91 10.09
C ALA A 101 -0.66 11.32 10.60
N SER A 102 -0.08 11.43 11.80
CA SER A 102 0.33 12.74 12.34
C SER A 102 1.39 13.40 11.45
N LYS A 103 1.47 14.74 11.47
CA LYS A 103 2.53 15.46 10.76
C LYS A 103 3.93 15.01 11.21
N GLN A 104 4.09 14.72 12.51
CA GLN A 104 5.34 14.24 13.07
C GLN A 104 5.73 12.88 12.47
N HIS A 105 4.79 11.94 12.40
CA HIS A 105 5.02 10.62 11.79
C HIS A 105 5.46 10.73 10.32
N LEU A 106 4.73 11.53 9.53
CA LEU A 106 5.08 11.79 8.14
C LEU A 106 6.45 12.47 8.01
N TYR A 107 6.77 13.40 8.91
CA TYR A 107 8.10 14.02 8.95
C TYR A 107 9.20 12.99 9.22
N ASP A 108 8.97 12.03 10.11
CA ASP A 108 9.93 10.97 10.45
C ASP A 108 10.11 9.98 9.29
N ILE A 109 9.04 9.62 8.58
CA ILE A 109 9.13 8.87 7.31
C ILE A 109 9.94 9.66 6.28
N ALA A 110 9.59 10.93 6.05
CA ALA A 110 10.30 11.79 5.10
C ALA A 110 11.79 11.94 5.46
N ARG A 111 12.12 11.93 6.76
CA ARG A 111 13.50 11.91 7.25
C ARG A 111 14.21 10.61 6.91
N ARG A 112 13.58 9.46 7.16
CA ARG A 112 14.14 8.13 6.81
C ARG A 112 14.38 8.00 5.32
N LEU A 113 13.48 8.54 4.50
CA LEU A 113 13.57 8.59 3.04
C LEU A 113 14.47 9.72 2.51
N ARG A 114 15.13 10.48 3.40
CA ARG A 114 16.04 11.58 3.06
C ARG A 114 15.42 12.64 2.14
N VAL A 115 14.14 12.95 2.33
CA VAL A 115 13.44 13.99 1.58
C VAL A 115 14.05 15.37 1.92
N PRO A 116 14.54 16.12 0.92
CA PRO A 116 15.07 17.47 1.12
C PRO A 116 13.93 18.45 1.42
N GLY A 117 14.21 19.48 2.23
CA GLY A 117 13.21 20.52 2.57
C GLY A 117 12.07 20.08 3.49
N ARG A 118 11.99 18.80 3.89
CA ARG A 118 10.94 18.21 4.75
C ARG A 118 10.59 19.01 6.01
N SER A 119 11.53 19.72 6.61
CA SER A 119 11.31 20.51 7.84
C SER A 119 10.41 21.72 7.64
N ARG A 120 10.27 22.21 6.40
CA ARG A 120 9.41 23.35 6.05
C ARG A 120 8.06 22.91 5.50
N MET A 121 7.88 21.63 5.21
CA MET A 121 6.68 21.10 4.58
C MET A 121 5.49 21.05 5.55
N SER A 122 4.32 21.33 5.03
CA SER A 122 3.02 21.01 5.61
C SER A 122 2.76 19.50 5.59
N LYS A 123 1.68 19.07 6.24
CA LYS A 123 1.28 17.65 6.25
C LYS A 123 1.01 17.13 4.83
N ALA A 124 0.29 17.90 4.01
CA ALA A 124 -0.02 17.53 2.64
C ALA A 124 1.25 17.44 1.77
N GLU A 125 2.14 18.42 1.87
CA GLU A 125 3.41 18.40 1.14
C GLU A 125 4.30 17.21 1.54
N LEU A 126 4.29 16.82 2.83
CA LEU A 126 4.99 15.61 3.28
C LEU A 126 4.41 14.35 2.64
N VAL A 127 3.08 14.19 2.59
CA VAL A 127 2.43 13.03 1.94
C VAL A 127 2.88 12.90 0.49
N GLU A 128 2.77 13.98 -0.28
CA GLU A 128 3.18 13.96 -1.69
C GLU A 128 4.69 13.70 -1.85
N ALA A 129 5.53 14.31 -1.00
CA ALA A 129 6.97 14.14 -1.08
C ALA A 129 7.40 12.71 -0.74
N ILE A 130 6.72 12.06 0.22
CA ILE A 130 6.90 10.66 0.56
C ILE A 130 6.44 9.77 -0.59
N GLN A 131 5.25 10.02 -1.17
CA GLN A 131 4.76 9.28 -2.32
C GLN A 131 5.78 9.31 -3.47
N ARG A 132 6.27 10.50 -3.84
CA ARG A 132 7.33 10.66 -4.85
C ARG A 132 8.62 9.90 -4.48
N ALA A 133 9.00 9.89 -3.20
CA ALA A 133 10.17 9.16 -2.73
C ALA A 133 9.98 7.64 -2.81
N ASN A 134 8.78 7.14 -2.46
CA ASN A 134 8.41 5.74 -2.55
C ASN A 134 8.43 5.25 -4.01
N ASP A 135 7.90 6.06 -4.93
CA ASP A 135 7.86 5.72 -6.35
C ASP A 135 9.28 5.62 -6.93
N ARG A 136 10.16 6.58 -6.58
CA ARG A 136 11.59 6.51 -6.94
C ARG A 136 12.28 5.29 -6.35
N ALA A 137 12.04 4.98 -5.08
CA ALA A 137 12.64 3.81 -4.41
C ALA A 137 12.18 2.50 -5.07
N THR A 138 10.88 2.40 -5.39
CA THR A 138 10.30 1.24 -6.07
C THR A 138 10.88 1.07 -7.48
N ALA A 139 10.99 2.16 -8.24
CA ALA A 139 11.60 2.14 -9.57
C ALA A 139 13.08 1.72 -9.52
N ALA A 140 13.85 2.27 -8.57
CA ALA A 140 15.25 1.91 -8.38
C ALA A 140 15.44 0.45 -7.94
N ALA A 141 14.52 -0.11 -7.14
CA ALA A 141 14.56 -1.51 -6.74
C ALA A 141 14.31 -2.44 -7.94
N ARG A 142 13.35 -2.12 -8.81
CA ARG A 142 13.05 -2.91 -10.02
C ARG A 142 14.13 -2.85 -11.09
N GLY A 143 14.90 -1.76 -11.15
CA GLY A 143 16.02 -1.63 -12.11
C GLY A 143 17.31 -2.34 -11.67
N ARG A 144 17.31 -3.01 -10.51
CA ARG A 144 18.43 -3.80 -10.00
C ARG A 144 18.27 -5.31 -10.23
N ASP A 145 17.10 -5.72 -10.71
CA ASP A 145 16.77 -7.09 -11.13
C ASP A 145 17.04 -7.25 -12.63
#